data_AF-A0A939XAZ7-F1
#
_entry.id   AF-A0A939XAZ7-F1
#
_cell.length_a   1.000
_cell.length_b   1.000
_cell.length_c   1.000
_cell.angle_alpha   90.00
_cell.angle_beta   90.00
_cell.angle_gamma   90.00
#
_symmetry.space_group_name_H-M   'P 1'
#
loop_
_entity.id
_entity.type
_entity.pdbx_description
1 polymer ?
#
loop_
_entity_poly.entity_id
_entity_poly.type
_entity_poly.pdbx_seq_one_letter_code
_entity_poly.pdbx_strand_id
1 'polypeptide(L)'
;MSNKQLLTIGEFSKLMQVTVKTLRHYEQKGLLSPQRVDEWTGYRYYGIEQMQRMNDILDLKRLGFSLEEIKDLYDDESHIPDPDLLSAKIQETESLLRTLVRRRDRLQQWRDSRNKINTMEKFSIQSLPEIIVASHREVIPNYAALGPMCYEKIGPEMQRLGCKCPPPGYCFTVEHNKEYTPTDIDIEYCEQVEEMGT
;
A
#
# COMPACT_ATOMS: atom_id res chain seq x y z
N MET A 1 -40.75 4.23 41.28
CA MET A 1 -40.07 2.96 40.98
C MET A 1 -40.15 2.76 39.47
N SER A 2 -39.06 2.99 38.74
CA SER A 2 -39.08 2.89 37.27
C SER A 2 -39.23 1.43 36.88
N ASN A 3 -40.25 1.13 36.08
CA ASN A 3 -40.53 -0.20 35.58
C ASN A 3 -39.40 -0.59 34.61
N LYS A 4 -38.36 -1.29 35.08
CA LYS A 4 -37.22 -1.71 34.23
C LYS A 4 -37.75 -2.68 33.18
N GLN A 5 -38.01 -2.17 31.98
CA GLN A 5 -38.32 -3.00 30.82
C GLN A 5 -37.06 -3.82 30.47
N LEU A 6 -37.15 -5.11 30.77
CA LEU A 6 -36.16 -6.10 30.41
C LEU A 6 -36.55 -6.74 29.08
N LEU A 7 -35.61 -6.75 28.15
CA LEU A 7 -35.73 -7.32 26.82
C LEU A 7 -35.03 -8.68 26.79
N THR A 8 -35.63 -9.67 26.13
CA THR A 8 -34.92 -10.92 25.83
C THR A 8 -33.70 -10.64 24.95
N ILE A 9 -32.71 -11.52 25.00
CA ILE A 9 -31.51 -11.40 24.13
C ILE A 9 -31.86 -11.27 22.64
N GLY A 10 -32.97 -11.87 22.19
CA GLY A 10 -33.45 -11.77 20.81
C GLY A 10 -34.05 -10.40 20.47
N GLU A 11 -34.81 -9.80 21.39
CA GLU A 11 -35.34 -8.44 21.22
C GLU A 11 -34.22 -7.40 21.25
N PHE A 12 -33.30 -7.52 22.21
CA PHE A 12 -32.14 -6.63 22.31
C PHE A 12 -31.24 -6.75 21.06
N SER A 13 -31.01 -7.97 20.57
CA SER A 13 -30.30 -8.25 19.32
C SER A 13 -30.93 -7.53 18.13
N LYS A 14 -32.26 -7.56 17.98
CA LYS A 14 -32.97 -6.87 16.90
C LYS A 14 -32.85 -5.35 17.01
N LEU A 15 -33.03 -4.79 18.22
CA LEU A 15 -32.98 -3.35 18.45
C LEU A 15 -31.58 -2.79 18.20
N MET A 16 -30.53 -3.47 18.67
CA MET A 16 -29.15 -3.06 18.49
C MET A 16 -28.54 -3.51 17.15
N GLN A 17 -29.32 -4.21 16.31
CA GLN A 17 -28.90 -4.74 15.01
C GLN A 17 -27.61 -5.57 15.05
N VAL A 18 -27.45 -6.38 16.11
CA VAL A 18 -26.33 -7.31 16.25
C VAL A 18 -26.84 -8.73 16.35
N THR A 19 -25.98 -9.71 16.07
CA THR A 19 -26.35 -11.11 16.26
C THR A 19 -26.38 -11.47 17.75
N VAL A 20 -27.23 -12.43 18.12
CA VAL A 20 -27.21 -13.04 19.47
C VAL A 20 -25.83 -13.62 19.81
N LYS A 21 -25.10 -14.13 18.80
CA LYS A 21 -23.72 -14.62 18.96
C LYS A 21 -22.78 -13.50 19.40
N THR A 22 -22.93 -12.28 18.85
CA THR A 22 -22.17 -11.10 19.26
C THR A 22 -22.44 -10.74 20.71
N LEU A 23 -23.71 -10.72 21.14
CA LEU A 23 -24.07 -10.43 22.54
C LEU A 23 -23.44 -11.45 23.51
N ARG A 24 -23.52 -12.74 23.20
CA ARG A 24 -22.87 -13.79 23.99
C ARG A 24 -21.35 -13.66 24.01
N HIS A 25 -20.77 -13.25 22.89
CA HIS A 25 -19.32 -13.00 22.81
C HIS A 25 -18.90 -11.83 23.69
N TYR A 26 -19.67 -10.74 23.70
CA TYR A 26 -19.42 -9.58 24.55
C TYR A 26 -19.63 -9.90 26.03
N GLU A 27 -20.63 -10.71 26.37
CA GLU A 27 -20.80 -11.27 27.72
C GLU A 27 -19.57 -12.09 28.13
N GLN A 28 -19.09 -13.00 27.29
CA GLN A 28 -17.90 -13.82 27.56
C GLN A 28 -16.64 -12.96 27.75
N LYS A 29 -16.52 -11.86 27.00
CA LYS A 29 -15.43 -10.89 27.12
C LYS A 29 -15.59 -9.92 28.30
N GLY A 30 -16.69 -10.00 29.06
CA GLY A 30 -16.99 -9.09 30.17
C GLY A 30 -17.41 -7.68 29.74
N LEU A 31 -17.63 -7.46 28.44
CA LEU A 31 -17.97 -6.16 27.87
C LEU A 31 -19.43 -5.78 28.06
N LEU A 32 -20.34 -6.76 28.05
CA LEU A 32 -21.77 -6.53 28.22
C LEU A 32 -22.44 -7.78 28.78
N SER A 33 -22.72 -7.77 30.09
CA SER A 33 -23.41 -8.87 30.76
C SER A 33 -24.93 -8.66 30.78
N PRO A 34 -25.76 -9.72 30.72
CA PRO A 34 -27.20 -9.58 30.92
C PRO A 34 -27.48 -8.99 32.30
N GLN A 35 -28.51 -8.15 32.42
CA GLN A 35 -28.99 -7.70 33.72
C GLN A 35 -29.64 -8.81 34.54
N ARG A 36 -30.24 -9.79 33.87
CA ARG A 36 -30.82 -10.95 34.51
C ARG A 36 -30.63 -12.18 33.65
N VAL A 37 -30.25 -13.27 34.30
CA VAL A 37 -30.30 -14.61 33.74
C VAL A 37 -31.36 -15.37 34.53
N ASP A 38 -32.34 -15.94 33.84
CA ASP A 38 -33.33 -16.80 34.46
C ASP A 38 -32.68 -18.12 34.91
N GLU A 39 -32.80 -18.45 36.19
CA GLU A 39 -32.07 -19.56 36.81
C GLU A 39 -32.55 -20.94 36.35
N TRP A 40 -33.81 -21.06 35.93
CA TRP A 40 -34.41 -22.33 35.51
C TRP A 40 -34.23 -22.61 34.03
N THR A 41 -34.31 -21.58 33.19
CA THR A 41 -34.31 -21.70 31.73
C THR A 41 -33.01 -21.23 31.08
N GLY A 42 -32.18 -20.47 31.80
CA GLY A 42 -30.96 -19.86 31.27
C GLY A 42 -31.21 -18.68 30.31
N TYR A 43 -32.45 -18.20 30.21
CA TYR A 43 -32.79 -17.06 29.36
C TYR A 43 -32.13 -15.79 29.86
N ARG A 44 -31.59 -15.01 28.93
CA ARG A 44 -30.87 -13.77 29.19
C ARG A 44 -31.75 -12.57 28.89
N TYR A 45 -31.72 -11.62 29.81
CA TYR A 45 -32.49 -10.39 29.74
C TYR A 45 -31.57 -9.18 29.88
N TYR A 46 -31.79 -8.20 29.02
CA TYR A 46 -31.01 -6.97 28.91
C TYR A 46 -31.91 -5.76 29.15
N GLY A 47 -31.40 -4.74 29.84
CA GLY A 47 -32.14 -3.52 30.10
C GLY A 47 -32.00 -2.48 28.99
N ILE A 48 -32.95 -1.55 28.93
CA ILE A 48 -32.86 -0.37 28.03
C ILE A 48 -31.62 0.47 28.35
N GLU A 49 -31.25 0.61 29.63
CA GLU A 49 -30.03 1.33 30.05
C GLU A 49 -28.73 0.72 29.48
N GLN A 50 -28.74 -0.56 29.11
CA GLN A 50 -27.58 -1.21 28.50
C GLN A 50 -27.44 -0.90 27.00
N MET A 51 -28.45 -0.28 26.38
CA MET A 51 -28.37 0.13 24.98
C MET A 51 -27.31 1.21 24.76
N GLN A 52 -27.16 2.15 25.71
CA GLN A 52 -26.13 3.19 25.59
C GLN A 52 -24.74 2.56 25.55
N ARG A 53 -24.43 1.70 26.55
CA ARG A 53 -23.18 0.94 26.58
C ARG A 53 -22.95 0.12 25.31
N MET A 54 -24.00 -0.50 24.77
CA MET A 54 -23.89 -1.26 23.53
C MET A 54 -23.60 -0.36 22.32
N ASN A 55 -24.22 0.82 22.21
CA ASN A 55 -23.92 1.78 21.15
C ASN A 55 -22.46 2.25 21.23
N ASP A 56 -21.98 2.60 22.41
CA ASP A 56 -20.61 3.04 22.63
C ASP A 56 -19.60 1.96 22.20
N ILE A 57 -19.83 0.69 22.59
CA ILE A 57 -18.99 -0.45 22.16
C ILE A 57 -18.99 -0.57 20.63
N LEU A 58 -20.15 -0.43 19.98
CA LEU A 58 -20.26 -0.55 18.53
C LEU A 58 -19.54 0.59 17.80
N ASP A 59 -19.66 1.82 18.30
CA ASP A 59 -19.04 2.99 17.70
C ASP A 59 -17.52 2.95 17.87
N LEU A 60 -17.01 2.62 19.06
CA LEU A 60 -15.58 2.41 19.27
C LEU A 60 -15.04 1.27 18.38
N LYS A 61 -15.78 0.17 18.24
CA LYS A 61 -15.36 -0.90 17.32
C LYS A 61 -15.29 -0.40 15.87
N ARG A 62 -16.23 0.43 15.42
CA ARG A 62 -16.20 1.04 14.07
C ARG A 62 -15.01 1.97 13.88
N LEU A 63 -14.60 2.67 14.94
CA LEU A 63 -13.41 3.54 14.97
C LEU A 63 -12.08 2.78 15.04
N GLY A 64 -12.10 1.44 15.06
CA GLY A 64 -10.88 0.63 15.02
C GLY A 64 -10.34 0.23 16.39
N PHE A 65 -11.09 0.45 17.47
CA PHE A 65 -10.74 -0.10 18.77
C PHE A 65 -10.98 -1.62 18.80
N SER A 66 -10.13 -2.31 19.54
CA SER A 66 -10.26 -3.73 19.90
C SER A 66 -11.24 -3.90 21.06
N LEU A 67 -11.74 -5.12 21.25
CA LEU A 67 -12.66 -5.40 22.36
C LEU A 67 -11.97 -5.27 23.72
N GLU A 68 -10.67 -5.58 23.76
CA GLU A 68 -9.82 -5.42 24.92
C GLU A 68 -9.65 -3.93 25.28
N GLU A 69 -9.28 -3.06 24.35
CA GLU A 69 -9.19 -1.61 24.59
C GLU A 69 -10.52 -1.02 25.07
N ILE A 70 -11.65 -1.45 24.48
CA ILE A 70 -12.98 -0.99 24.91
C ILE A 70 -13.27 -1.45 26.34
N LYS A 71 -12.87 -2.66 26.71
CA LYS A 71 -13.09 -3.20 28.05
C LYS A 71 -12.33 -2.36 29.09
N ASP A 72 -11.06 -2.06 28.82
CA ASP A 72 -10.22 -1.27 29.72
C ASP A 72 -10.84 0.11 29.98
N LEU A 73 -11.40 0.78 28.97
CA LEU A 73 -12.12 2.05 29.12
C LEU A 73 -13.37 1.95 30.04
N TYR A 74 -14.04 0.80 30.06
CA TYR A 74 -15.18 0.57 30.94
C TYR A 74 -14.78 0.16 32.35
N ASP A 75 -13.64 -0.53 32.50
CA ASP A 75 -13.12 -0.93 33.80
C ASP A 75 -12.52 0.27 34.57
N ASP A 76 -11.99 1.27 33.86
CA ASP A 76 -11.43 2.51 34.44
C ASP A 76 -12.47 3.62 34.67
N GLU A 77 -13.77 3.34 34.45
CA GLU A 77 -14.91 4.29 34.54
C GLU A 77 -14.80 5.57 33.67
N SER A 78 -13.77 5.69 32.84
CA SER A 78 -13.60 6.84 31.94
C SER A 78 -14.63 6.85 30.82
N HIS A 79 -14.96 5.66 30.29
CA HIS A 79 -15.85 5.38 29.15
C HIS A 79 -15.47 6.07 27.83
N ILE A 80 -14.53 7.01 27.87
CA ILE A 80 -14.12 7.89 26.79
C ILE A 80 -12.62 7.69 26.60
N PRO A 81 -12.16 7.34 25.39
CA PRO A 81 -10.75 7.27 25.08
C PRO A 81 -10.05 8.59 25.39
N ASP A 82 -8.90 8.53 26.04
CA ASP A 82 -8.08 9.72 26.25
C ASP A 82 -7.52 10.28 24.92
N PRO A 83 -7.04 11.54 24.91
CA PRO A 83 -6.51 12.16 23.70
C PRO A 83 -5.31 11.42 23.07
N ASP A 84 -4.49 10.72 23.87
CA ASP A 84 -3.30 10.03 23.38
C ASP A 84 -3.69 8.76 22.63
N LEU A 85 -4.64 7.99 23.16
CA LEU A 85 -5.19 6.81 22.52
C LEU A 85 -5.93 7.18 21.21
N LEU A 86 -6.67 8.27 21.19
CA LEU A 86 -7.29 8.80 19.97
C LEU A 86 -6.22 9.18 18.93
N SER A 87 -5.16 9.87 19.36
CA SER A 87 -4.06 10.26 18.48
C SER A 87 -3.37 9.03 17.88
N ALA A 88 -3.17 7.97 18.66
CA ALA A 88 -2.62 6.71 18.17
C ALA A 88 -3.50 6.06 17.09
N LYS A 89 -4.83 5.99 17.30
CA LYS A 89 -5.78 5.45 16.30
C LYS A 89 -5.83 6.27 15.02
N ILE A 90 -5.72 7.60 15.13
CA ILE A 90 -5.62 8.50 13.97
C ILE A 90 -4.35 8.18 13.18
N GLN A 91 -3.19 8.08 13.85
CA GLN A 91 -1.92 7.76 13.18
C GLN A 91 -1.93 6.38 12.51
N GLU A 92 -2.51 5.37 13.15
CA GLU A 92 -2.71 4.03 12.58
C GLU A 92 -3.55 4.12 11.28
N THR A 93 -4.67 4.84 11.35
CA THR A 93 -5.57 5.05 10.21
C THR A 93 -4.89 5.77 9.05
N GLU A 94 -4.13 6.83 9.33
CA GLU A 94 -3.35 7.56 8.33
C GLU A 94 -2.28 6.67 7.67
N SER A 95 -1.65 5.80 8.44
CA SER A 95 -0.67 4.83 7.91
C SER A 95 -1.32 3.83 6.95
N LEU A 96 -2.50 3.33 7.32
CA LEU A 96 -3.28 2.45 6.46
C LEU A 96 -3.71 3.17 5.17
N LEU A 97 -4.17 4.42 5.27
CA LEU A 97 -4.51 5.25 4.10
C LEU A 97 -3.33 5.42 3.15
N ARG A 98 -2.13 5.74 3.66
CA ARG A 98 -0.91 5.84 2.84
C ARG A 98 -0.63 4.53 2.09
N THR A 99 -0.82 3.39 2.76
CA THR A 99 -0.64 2.06 2.16
C THR A 99 -1.67 1.79 1.07
N LEU A 100 -2.95 2.10 1.33
CA LEU A 100 -4.04 1.93 0.37
C LEU A 100 -3.89 2.82 -0.86
N VAL A 101 -3.44 4.06 -0.68
CA VAL A 101 -3.13 5.00 -1.78
C VAL A 101 -2.01 4.44 -2.66
N ARG A 102 -0.90 3.98 -2.08
CA ARG A 102 0.19 3.34 -2.85
C ARG A 102 -0.30 2.12 -3.63
N ARG A 103 -1.15 1.29 -3.01
CA ARG A 103 -1.73 0.11 -3.68
C ARG A 103 -2.63 0.52 -4.85
N ARG A 104 -3.50 1.51 -4.66
CA ARG A 104 -4.34 2.07 -5.72
C ARG A 104 -3.49 2.59 -6.88
N ASP A 105 -2.45 3.36 -6.60
CA ASP A 105 -1.60 3.95 -7.64
C ASP A 105 -0.88 2.87 -8.45
N ARG A 106 -0.42 1.79 -7.79
CA ARG A 106 0.15 0.63 -8.48
C ARG A 106 -0.87 -0.08 -9.36
N LEU A 107 -2.12 -0.25 -8.88
CA LEU A 107 -3.20 -0.83 -9.70
C LEU A 107 -3.52 0.06 -10.92
N GLN A 108 -3.49 1.39 -10.73
CA GLN A 108 -3.69 2.36 -11.81
C GLN A 108 -2.59 2.23 -12.87
N GLN A 109 -1.33 2.21 -12.44
CA GLN A 109 -0.17 2.00 -13.33
C GLN A 109 -0.30 0.71 -14.13
N TRP A 110 -0.69 -0.39 -13.48
CA TRP A 110 -0.92 -1.68 -14.15
C TRP A 110 -2.05 -1.62 -15.18
N ARG A 111 -3.18 -0.99 -14.82
CA ARG A 111 -4.30 -0.80 -15.74
C ARG A 111 -3.87 0.00 -16.97
N ASP A 112 -3.12 1.08 -16.78
CA ASP A 112 -2.71 1.97 -17.86
C ASP A 112 -1.61 1.33 -18.72
N SER A 113 -0.72 0.53 -18.11
CA SER A 113 0.32 -0.25 -18.80
C SER A 113 -0.27 -1.36 -19.68
N ARG A 114 -1.43 -1.94 -19.31
CA ARG A 114 -2.11 -2.94 -20.14
C ARG A 114 -2.52 -2.38 -21.51
N ASN A 115 -2.83 -1.08 -21.59
CA ASN A 115 -3.13 -0.41 -22.86
C ASN A 115 -1.86 -0.12 -23.69
N LYS A 116 -0.67 -0.04 -23.06
CA LYS A 116 0.62 0.13 -23.74
C LYS A 116 1.25 -1.21 -24.18
N ILE A 117 1.05 -2.29 -23.44
CA ILE A 117 1.60 -3.63 -23.78
C ILE A 117 0.98 -4.18 -25.07
N ASN A 118 -0.25 -3.78 -25.42
CA ASN A 118 -0.85 -4.10 -26.72
C ASN A 118 -0.26 -3.28 -27.90
N THR A 119 0.75 -2.45 -27.65
CA THR A 119 1.45 -1.63 -28.66
C THR A 119 2.95 -1.93 -28.67
N MET A 120 3.37 -3.18 -28.46
CA MET A 120 4.59 -3.63 -29.15
C MET A 120 4.16 -4.06 -30.55
N GLU A 121 4.32 -3.15 -31.50
CA GLU A 121 4.18 -3.45 -32.91
C GLU A 121 5.13 -4.59 -33.29
N LYS A 122 4.71 -5.37 -34.30
CA LYS A 122 5.43 -6.50 -34.90
C LYS A 122 6.96 -6.35 -34.78
N PHE A 123 7.60 -7.27 -34.05
CA PHE A 123 9.06 -7.33 -34.07
C PHE A 123 9.54 -7.61 -35.50
N SER A 124 10.60 -6.93 -35.92
CA SER A 124 11.29 -7.19 -37.17
C SER A 124 12.77 -7.43 -36.87
N ILE A 125 13.38 -8.34 -37.63
CA ILE A 125 14.83 -8.54 -37.59
C ILE A 125 15.39 -7.74 -38.76
N GLN A 126 16.25 -6.76 -38.46
CA GLN A 126 16.92 -5.92 -39.44
C GLN A 126 18.42 -5.97 -39.18
N SER A 127 19.22 -6.06 -40.25
CA SER A 127 20.66 -5.89 -40.15
C SER A 127 21.00 -4.40 -40.12
N LEU A 128 21.81 -3.98 -39.15
CA LEU A 128 22.41 -2.64 -39.17
C LEU A 128 23.58 -2.61 -40.16
N PRO A 129 23.75 -1.53 -40.94
CA PRO A 129 24.95 -1.36 -41.75
C PRO A 129 26.19 -1.26 -40.86
N GLU A 130 27.37 -1.47 -41.43
CA GLU A 130 28.62 -1.16 -40.74
C GLU A 130 28.67 0.34 -40.44
N ILE A 131 28.82 0.69 -39.16
CA ILE A 131 28.82 2.07 -38.67
C ILE A 131 30.03 2.30 -37.77
N ILE A 132 30.55 3.51 -37.80
CA ILE A 132 31.58 3.97 -36.86
C ILE A 132 30.86 4.53 -35.64
N VAL A 133 31.32 4.14 -34.45
CA VAL A 133 30.75 4.60 -33.19
C VAL A 133 31.82 5.19 -32.29
N ALA A 134 31.48 6.27 -31.60
CA ALA A 134 32.17 6.65 -30.38
C ALA A 134 31.60 5.77 -29.25
N SER A 135 32.45 5.03 -28.54
CA SER A 135 32.01 4.20 -27.43
C SER A 135 32.65 4.58 -26.09
N HIS A 136 31.87 4.39 -25.02
CA HIS A 136 32.31 4.55 -23.65
C HIS A 136 31.80 3.37 -22.83
N ARG A 137 32.72 2.63 -22.21
CA ARG A 137 32.41 1.47 -21.36
C ARG A 137 32.72 1.78 -19.90
N GLU A 138 31.75 1.52 -19.04
CA GLU A 138 31.86 1.75 -17.60
C GLU A 138 30.96 0.77 -16.83
N VAL A 139 31.37 0.44 -15.60
CA VAL A 139 30.51 -0.27 -14.66
C VAL A 139 29.62 0.73 -13.94
N ILE A 140 28.32 0.73 -14.24
CA ILE A 140 27.34 1.61 -13.61
C ILE A 140 26.62 0.92 -12.44
N PRO A 141 26.24 1.65 -11.38
CA PRO A 141 25.64 1.03 -10.19
C PRO A 141 24.26 0.44 -10.45
N ASN A 142 23.51 0.93 -11.45
CA ASN A 142 22.24 0.40 -11.95
C ASN A 142 21.81 1.17 -13.22
N TYR A 143 20.79 0.71 -13.95
CA TYR A 143 20.35 1.35 -15.21
C TYR A 143 19.89 2.80 -15.08
N ALA A 144 19.50 3.29 -13.89
CA ALA A 144 19.14 4.69 -13.72
C ALA A 144 20.35 5.63 -13.89
N ALA A 145 21.58 5.11 -13.78
CA ALA A 145 22.81 5.85 -14.01
C ALA A 145 23.17 6.00 -15.50
N LEU A 146 22.48 5.31 -16.42
CA LEU A 146 22.74 5.40 -17.88
C LEU A 146 22.51 6.82 -18.41
N GLY A 147 21.39 7.45 -18.03
CA GLY A 147 21.10 8.84 -18.40
C GLY A 147 22.21 9.81 -17.96
N PRO A 148 22.53 9.88 -16.66
CA PRO A 148 23.67 10.64 -16.14
C PRO A 148 24.99 10.39 -16.87
N MET A 149 25.34 9.12 -17.11
CA MET A 149 26.55 8.79 -17.88
C MET A 149 26.55 9.45 -19.27
N CYS A 150 25.42 9.43 -19.98
CA CYS A 150 25.31 10.03 -21.31
C CYS A 150 25.49 11.55 -21.28
N TYR A 151 24.77 12.29 -20.43
CA TYR A 151 24.80 13.76 -20.46
C TYR A 151 25.94 14.38 -19.64
N GLU A 152 26.50 13.69 -18.65
CA GLU A 152 27.58 14.22 -17.79
C GLU A 152 28.97 13.83 -18.29
N LYS A 153 29.12 12.70 -18.98
CA LYS A 153 30.43 12.21 -19.44
C LYS A 153 30.53 12.14 -20.96
N ILE A 154 29.67 11.34 -21.58
CA ILE A 154 29.80 10.99 -23.00
C ILE A 154 29.57 12.21 -23.90
N GLY A 155 28.44 12.89 -23.74
CA GLY A 155 28.09 14.07 -24.53
C GLY A 155 29.15 15.17 -24.47
N PRO A 156 29.58 15.61 -23.26
CA PRO A 156 30.66 16.59 -23.12
C PRO A 156 31.98 16.14 -23.77
N GLU A 157 32.35 14.87 -23.64
CA GLU A 157 33.59 14.34 -24.22
C GLU A 157 33.52 14.26 -25.75
N MET A 158 32.39 13.80 -26.31
CA MET A 158 32.14 13.81 -27.75
C MET A 158 32.20 15.22 -28.32
N GLN A 159 31.61 16.21 -27.61
CA GLN A 159 31.70 17.61 -27.99
C GLN A 159 33.14 18.12 -27.94
N ARG A 160 33.89 17.78 -26.90
CA ARG A 160 35.31 18.15 -26.74
C ARG A 160 36.18 17.58 -27.87
N LEU A 161 35.89 16.37 -28.31
CA LEU A 161 36.56 15.68 -29.41
C LEU A 161 36.06 16.12 -30.79
N GLY A 162 35.03 16.96 -30.88
CA GLY A 162 34.49 17.45 -32.14
C GLY A 162 33.75 16.37 -32.95
N CYS A 163 33.22 15.34 -32.28
CA CYS A 163 32.46 14.27 -32.92
C CYS A 163 31.25 14.85 -33.66
N LYS A 164 30.99 14.32 -34.86
CA LYS A 164 29.79 14.64 -35.65
C LYS A 164 28.89 13.42 -35.73
N CYS A 165 27.62 13.58 -35.36
CA CYS A 165 26.62 12.52 -35.37
C CYS A 165 25.68 12.71 -36.58
N PRO A 166 25.61 11.76 -37.53
CA PRO A 166 24.76 11.89 -38.71
C PRO A 166 23.27 11.64 -38.37
N PRO A 167 22.30 12.28 -39.07
CA PRO A 167 20.89 11.94 -38.94
C PRO A 167 20.40 10.92 -40.02
N PRO A 168 19.60 9.89 -39.68
CA PRO A 168 19.26 9.47 -38.32
C PRO A 168 20.45 8.79 -37.64
N GLY A 169 20.77 9.20 -36.42
CA GLY A 169 21.88 8.63 -35.66
C GLY A 169 21.45 7.35 -34.96
N TYR A 170 22.27 6.31 -35.04
CA TYR A 170 22.11 5.12 -34.21
C TYR A 170 22.80 5.32 -32.86
N CYS A 171 22.06 5.10 -31.78
CA CYS A 171 22.64 4.91 -30.45
C CYS A 171 22.16 3.58 -29.87
N PHE A 172 23.07 2.85 -29.22
CA PHE A 172 22.76 1.56 -28.61
C PHE A 172 23.70 1.28 -27.44
N THR A 173 23.32 0.31 -26.61
CA THR A 173 24.13 -0.15 -25.49
C THR A 173 24.44 -1.63 -25.63
N VAL A 174 25.66 -2.02 -25.28
CA VAL A 174 26.09 -3.41 -25.16
C VAL A 174 26.33 -3.70 -23.69
N GLU A 175 25.59 -4.66 -23.15
CA GLU A 175 25.84 -5.18 -21.80
C GLU A 175 26.82 -6.35 -21.88
N HIS A 176 27.88 -6.28 -21.08
CA HIS A 176 28.98 -7.25 -21.10
C HIS A 176 28.91 -8.27 -19.96
N ASN A 177 27.96 -8.12 -19.02
CA ASN A 177 27.71 -9.10 -17.98
C ASN A 177 27.32 -10.46 -18.60
N LYS A 178 27.82 -11.57 -18.02
CA LYS A 178 27.46 -12.93 -18.48
C LYS A 178 26.01 -13.29 -18.16
N GLU A 179 25.50 -12.75 -17.06
CA GLU A 179 24.17 -12.95 -16.54
C GLU A 179 23.64 -11.61 -16.05
N TYR A 180 22.32 -11.48 -16.01
CA TYR A 180 21.67 -10.29 -15.48
C TYR A 180 22.07 -10.02 -14.03
N THR A 181 22.47 -8.78 -13.74
CA THR A 181 22.68 -8.28 -12.38
C THR A 181 21.92 -6.96 -12.16
N PRO A 182 21.28 -6.77 -10.99
CA PRO A 182 20.55 -5.52 -10.70
C PRO A 182 21.48 -4.36 -10.34
N THR A 183 22.75 -4.64 -10.05
CA THR A 183 23.82 -3.68 -9.75
C THR A 183 25.08 -4.05 -10.50
N ASP A 184 26.05 -3.14 -10.51
CA ASP A 184 27.39 -3.36 -11.09
C ASP A 184 27.30 -3.82 -12.55
N ILE A 185 26.58 -3.03 -13.35
CA ILE A 185 26.26 -3.32 -14.74
C ILE A 185 27.42 -2.81 -15.60
N ASP A 186 28.15 -3.73 -16.22
CA ASP A 186 29.22 -3.46 -17.17
C ASP A 186 28.60 -3.16 -18.54
N ILE A 187 28.46 -1.85 -18.82
CA ILE A 187 27.73 -1.36 -20.00
C ILE A 187 28.64 -0.52 -20.89
N GLU A 188 28.52 -0.72 -22.19
CA GLU A 188 29.15 0.10 -23.22
C GLU A 188 28.08 0.86 -23.99
N TYR A 189 28.13 2.18 -23.93
CA TYR A 189 27.28 3.04 -24.75
C TYR A 189 27.99 3.33 -26.07
N CYS A 190 27.27 3.22 -27.18
CA CYS A 190 27.76 3.48 -28.53
C CYS A 190 26.89 4.54 -29.21
N GLU A 191 27.51 5.62 -29.69
CA GLU A 191 26.87 6.67 -30.49
C GLU A 191 27.50 6.67 -31.89
N GLN A 192 26.68 6.64 -32.94
CA GLN A 192 27.18 6.74 -34.30
C GLN A 192 27.87 8.08 -34.55
N VAL A 193 29.05 8.01 -35.16
CA VAL A 193 29.83 9.18 -35.60
C VAL A 193 30.21 9.05 -37.07
N GLU A 194 30.45 10.17 -37.75
CA GLU A 194 30.78 10.21 -39.18
C GLU A 194 32.16 9.62 -39.50
N GLU A 195 33.13 9.76 -38.59
CA GLU A 195 34.54 9.47 -38.84
C GLU A 195 35.19 8.81 -37.62
N MET A 196 36.20 7.97 -37.86
CA MET A 196 36.97 7.33 -36.80
C MET A 196 37.86 8.37 -36.10
N GLY A 197 37.90 8.34 -34.76
CA GLY A 197 38.86 9.13 -34.00
C GLY A 197 40.30 8.73 -34.32
N THR A 198 41.21 9.70 -34.33
CA THR A 198 42.67 9.50 -34.47
C THR A 198 43.34 9.13 -33.17
#